data_AF-A0A2E9N0A5-F1
#
_entry.id   AF-A0A2E9N0A5-F1
#
_cell.length_a   1.000
_cell.length_b   1.000
_cell.length_c   1.000
_cell.angle_alpha   90.00
_cell.angle_beta   90.00
_cell.angle_gamma   90.00
#
_symmetry.space_group_name_H-M   'P 1'
#
loop_
_entity.id
_entity.type
_entity.pdbx_description
1 polymer ?
#
loop_
_entity_poly.entity_id
_entity_poly.type
_entity_poly.pdbx_seq_one_letter_code
_entity_poly.pdbx_strand_id
1 'polypeptide(L)' 'MRRATGGLDDEKQKHGVWKRYHANGQLWDEGRFSHSKKVGTWKVFDEAGVLQKSQDFG' A
#
# COMPACT_ATOMS: atom_id res chain seq x y z
N MET A 1 14.71 5.92 -5.50
CA MET A 1 13.29 6.16 -5.87
C MET A 1 12.41 5.19 -5.10
N ARG A 2 11.30 5.66 -4.50
CA ARG A 2 10.28 4.79 -3.91
C ARG A 2 9.30 4.38 -5.00
N ARG A 3 9.08 3.08 -5.21
CA ARG A 3 8.17 2.56 -6.24
C ARG A 3 6.80 2.28 -5.61
N ALA A 4 5.73 2.50 -6.36
CA ALA A 4 4.38 2.13 -5.96
C ALA A 4 3.66 1.47 -7.15
N THR A 5 2.95 0.38 -6.89
CA THR A 5 2.13 -0.33 -7.88
C THR A 5 0.69 -0.37 -7.38
N GLY A 6 -0.25 0.08 -8.22
CA GLY A 6 -1.67 0.07 -7.92
C GLY A 6 -2.50 0.68 -9.05
N GLY A 7 -3.75 0.25 -9.15
CA GLY A 7 -4.68 0.71 -10.18
C GLY A 7 -5.32 2.06 -9.84
N LEU A 8 -5.68 2.81 -10.88
CA LEU A 8 -6.57 3.96 -10.77
C LEU A 8 -7.94 3.58 -11.37
N ASP A 9 -9.03 4.04 -10.77
CA ASP A 9 -10.36 3.97 -11.39
C ASP A 9 -10.58 5.10 -12.41
N ASP A 10 -11.74 5.13 -13.06
CA ASP A 10 -12.11 6.09 -14.11
C ASP A 10 -12.02 7.56 -13.66
N GLU A 11 -12.18 7.82 -12.36
CA GLU A 11 -12.06 9.15 -11.76
C GLU A 11 -10.61 9.48 -11.35
N LYS A 12 -9.64 8.65 -11.78
CA LYS A 12 -8.21 8.73 -11.43
C LYS A 12 -7.95 8.58 -9.93
N GLN A 13 -8.88 7.98 -9.20
CA GLN A 13 -8.72 7.70 -7.77
C GLN A 13 -8.01 6.36 -7.57
N LYS A 14 -7.31 6.21 -6.45
CA LYS A 14 -6.63 4.93 -6.15
C LYS A 14 -7.67 3.87 -5.87
N HIS A 15 -7.59 2.75 -6.58
CA HIS A 15 -8.48 1.61 -6.41
C HIS A 15 -7.69 0.29 -6.43
N GLY A 16 -8.19 -0.71 -5.71
CA GLY A 16 -7.62 -2.06 -5.70
C GLY A 16 -6.41 -2.20 -4.78
N VAL A 17 -5.59 -3.22 -5.01
CA VAL A 17 -4.42 -3.52 -4.18
C VAL A 17 -3.28 -2.58 -4.53
N TRP A 18 -2.70 -1.97 -3.51
CA TRP A 18 -1.56 -1.07 -3.61
C TRP A 18 -0.40 -1.59 -2.80
N LYS A 19 0.78 -1.52 -3.41
CA LYS A 19 2.05 -1.87 -2.76
C LYS A 19 3.02 -0.72 -2.96
N ARG A 20 3.66 -0.29 -1.88
CA ARG A 20 4.73 0.71 -1.88
C ARG A 20 6.01 0.06 -1.43
N TYR A 21 7.13 0.47 -2.01
CA TYR A 21 8.45 -0.13 -1.79
C TYR A 21 9.46 0.92 -1.34
N HIS A 22 10.34 0.50 -0.44
CA HIS A 22 11.53 1.24 -0.03
C HIS A 22 12.52 1.36 -1.19
N ALA A 23 13.53 2.22 -1.03
CA ALA A 23 14.55 2.42 -2.07
C ALA A 23 15.38 1.15 -2.35
N ASN A 24 15.50 0.28 -1.34
CA ASN A 24 16.15 -1.02 -1.43
C ASN A 24 15.29 -2.09 -2.16
N GLY A 25 14.08 -1.74 -2.61
CA GLY A 25 13.16 -2.65 -3.30
C GLY A 25 12.29 -3.52 -2.38
N GLN A 26 12.48 -3.45 -1.07
CA GLN A 26 11.63 -4.16 -0.12
C GLN A 26 10.28 -3.48 0.05
N LEU A 27 9.27 -4.26 0.44
CA LEU A 27 7.93 -3.76 0.67
C LEU A 27 7.96 -2.78 1.85
N TRP A 28 7.41 -1.59 1.64
CA TRP A 28 7.19 -0.61 2.70
C TRP A 28 5.79 -0.76 3.26
N ASP A 29 4.78 -0.88 2.40
CA ASP A 29 3.42 -1.15 2.85
C ASP A 29 2.55 -1.69 1.73
N GLU A 30 1.50 -2.38 2.15
CA GLU A 30 0.56 -3.08 1.30
C GLU A 30 -0.84 -2.92 1.88
N GLY A 31 -1.82 -2.70 1.00
CA GLY A 31 -3.22 -2.67 1.39
C GLY A 31 -4.12 -2.39 0.20
N ARG A 32 -5.42 -2.22 0.47
CA ARG A 32 -6.40 -1.94 -0.58
C ARG A 32 -6.86 -0.48 -0.48
N PHE A 33 -6.98 0.18 -1.63
CA PHE A 33 -7.68 1.45 -1.75
C PHE A 33 -9.05 1.24 -2.41
N SER A 34 -10.02 2.07 -2.01
CA SER A 34 -11.29 2.27 -2.69
C SER A 34 -11.55 3.77 -2.73
N HIS A 35 -11.67 4.35 -3.93
CA HIS A 35 -11.88 5.79 -4.12
C HIS A 35 -10.88 6.65 -3.32
N SER A 36 -9.58 6.34 -3.46
CA SER A 36 -8.47 6.97 -2.74
C SER A 36 -8.47 6.83 -1.21
N LYS A 37 -9.42 6.10 -0.62
CA LYS A 37 -9.46 5.78 0.81
C LYS A 37 -8.88 4.39 1.08
N LYS A 38 -8.10 4.28 2.14
CA LYS A 38 -7.59 2.99 2.63
C LYS A 38 -8.77 2.15 3.12
N VAL A 39 -8.88 0.92 2.63
CA VAL A 39 -9.91 -0.04 3.05
C VAL A 39 -9.30 -1.39 3.39
N GLY A 40 -9.95 -2.11 4.32
CA GLY A 40 -9.50 -3.41 4.81
C GLY A 40 -8.14 -3.36 5.50
N THR A 41 -7.42 -4.47 5.53
CA THR A 41 -6.16 -4.56 6.26
C THR A 41 -4.99 -3.96 5.49
N TRP A 42 -4.31 -3.03 6.14
CA TRP A 42 -3.08 -2.40 5.71
C TRP A 42 -1.92 -2.90 6.55
N LYS A 43 -0.83 -3.28 5.88
CA LYS A 43 0.40 -3.75 6.51
C LYS A 43 1.52 -2.80 6.18
N VAL A 44 2.35 -2.47 7.18
CA VAL A 44 3.55 -1.63 7.05
C VAL A 44 4.75 -2.41 7.53
N PHE A 45 5.81 -2.35 6.74
CA PHE A 45 7.05 -3.07 6.91
C PHE A 45 8.22 -2.09 6.97
N ASP A 46 9.27 -2.45 7.68
CA ASP A 46 10.51 -1.67 7.74
C ASP A 46 11.44 -1.91 6.53
N GLU A 47 12.61 -1.28 6.53
CA GLU A 47 13.65 -1.44 5.52
C GLU A 47 14.41 -2.78 5.61
N ALA A 48 14.02 -3.68 6.51
CA ALA A 48 14.43 -5.08 6.50
C ALA A 48 13.32 -6.02 5.98
N GLY A 49 12.12 -5.48 5.71
CA GLY A 49 10.95 -6.24 5.28
C GLY A 49 10.17 -6.88 6.43
N VAL A 50 10.43 -6.48 7.67
CA VAL A 50 9.74 -7.00 8.86
C VAL A 50 8.45 -6.23 9.08
N LEU A 51 7.35 -6.95 9.32
CA LEU A 51 6.04 -6.35 9.61
C LEU A 51 6.10 -5.57 10.92
N GLN A 52 5.92 -4.26 10.85
CA GLN A 52 5.91 -3.36 11.99
C GLN A 52 4.48 -3.06 12.46
N LYS A 53 3.55 -2.95 11.50
CA LYS A 53 2.17 -2.55 11.81
C LYS A 53 1.18 -3.22 10.88
N SER A 54 0.10 -3.74 11.44
CA SER A 54 -1.13 -4.05 10.70
C SER A 54 -2.27 -3.20 11.26
N GLN A 55 -3.09 -2.64 10.37
CA GLN A 55 -4.25 -1.86 10.76
C GLN A 55 -5.39 -2.15 9.79
N ASP A 56 -6.57 -2.41 10.33
CA ASP A 56 -7.78 -2.60 9.53
C ASP A 56 -8.54 -1.28 9.39
N PHE A 57 -9.01 -1.00 8.17
CA PHE A 57 -9.79 0.18 7.80
C PHE A 57 -11.13 -0.27 7.23
N GLY A 58 -11.95 -0.87 8.09
CA GLY A 58 -13.34 -1.28 7.79
C GLY A 58 -14.23 -0.15 7.31
#